data_AF-A0A3C0A7L3-F1
#
_entry.id   AF-A0A3C0A7L3-F1
#
_cell.length_a   1.000
_cell.length_b   1.000
_cell.length_c   1.000
_cell.angle_alpha   90.00
_cell.angle_beta   90.00
_cell.angle_gamma   90.00
#
_symmetry.space_group_name_H-M   'P 1'
#
loop_
_entity.id
_entity.type
_entity.pdbx_description
1 polymer ?
#
loop_
_entity_poly.entity_id
_entity_poly.type
_entity_poly.pdbx_seq_one_letter_code
_entity_poly.pdbx_strand_id
1 'polypeptide(L)'
;RTAFEEQLFEATQYAAVDGVAHLHFTFSEEHLQLFKESFERVKNRIIRKTKVEVRISYSFQDSSTDTIAVDLKNKPFKNKEGDLVFRPSGHGSLIKNLNDVDADLIFIKNIDNVTVENHIDAVALNKKMLAGRLLQLQHKIFGYLDSIVNDQITQEKLSEMKAFLWKELLIKEIPQTKAGIAEVLNRPIRVCGVVKNTGASGGGPFWVKNKEGQLSLQIVELSQIDISDPKQASIVNGATHFNPVDLVCGTRDFRGEKYNLTHYVDPLACFISDKTVEGTPIKALEAPGLWNGAMAHWNTIFVEVPLLTFSPVKNVNDLLDPSHQPTA
;
A
#
# COMPACT_ATOMS: atom_id res chain seq x y z
N ARG A 1 16.78 14.41 -10.36
CA ARG A 1 16.95 15.12 -9.07
C ARG A 1 17.21 14.05 -7.99
N THR A 2 17.18 14.35 -6.69
CA THR A 2 17.13 13.26 -5.69
C THR A 2 15.76 12.58 -5.74
N ALA A 3 15.64 11.33 -5.30
CA ALA A 3 14.34 10.66 -5.30
C ALA A 3 13.31 11.41 -4.45
N PHE A 4 13.73 11.91 -3.28
CA PHE A 4 12.93 12.76 -2.42
C PHE A 4 12.40 14.00 -3.16
N GLU A 5 13.24 14.70 -3.92
CA GLU A 5 12.82 15.87 -4.69
C GLU A 5 11.82 15.52 -5.80
N GLU A 6 12.01 14.41 -6.52
CA GLU A 6 11.07 13.99 -7.55
C GLU A 6 9.69 13.67 -6.93
N GLN A 7 9.62 13.01 -5.76
CA GLN A 7 8.34 12.76 -5.08
C GLN A 7 7.61 14.06 -4.70
N LEU A 8 8.35 15.06 -4.21
CA LEU A 8 7.76 16.37 -3.89
C LEU A 8 7.19 17.05 -5.14
N PHE A 9 7.90 16.98 -6.27
CA PHE A 9 7.44 17.55 -7.53
C PHE A 9 6.23 16.79 -8.09
N GLU A 10 6.26 15.45 -8.07
CA GLU A 10 5.17 14.58 -8.51
C GLU A 10 3.86 14.86 -7.78
N ALA A 11 3.90 14.97 -6.45
CA ALA A 11 2.72 15.23 -5.64
C ALA A 11 1.99 16.53 -6.00
N THR A 12 2.72 17.55 -6.47
CA THR A 12 2.08 18.82 -6.90
C THR A 12 1.13 18.65 -8.08
N GLN A 13 1.26 17.58 -8.87
CA GLN A 13 0.48 17.36 -10.08
C GLN A 13 -0.88 16.71 -9.82
N TYR A 14 -1.04 15.98 -8.71
CA TYR A 14 -2.26 15.23 -8.42
C TYR A 14 -2.80 15.31 -6.99
N ALA A 15 -1.98 15.72 -6.01
CA ALA A 15 -2.37 15.76 -4.60
C ALA A 15 -2.58 17.18 -4.06
N ALA A 16 -2.48 18.21 -4.91
CA ALA A 16 -2.67 19.59 -4.51
C ALA A 16 -4.16 19.94 -4.34
N VAL A 17 -4.53 20.49 -3.18
CA VAL A 17 -5.84 21.06 -2.87
C VAL A 17 -5.63 22.50 -2.45
N ASP A 18 -6.39 23.43 -3.04
CA ASP A 18 -6.27 24.87 -2.78
C ASP A 18 -4.83 25.42 -2.85
N GLY A 19 -4.06 24.87 -3.80
CA GLY A 19 -2.66 25.26 -4.02
C GLY A 19 -1.65 24.65 -3.05
N VAL A 20 -2.04 23.68 -2.22
CA VAL A 20 -1.16 23.01 -1.24
C VAL A 20 -1.16 21.50 -1.46
N ALA A 21 0.03 20.91 -1.65
CA ALA A 21 0.23 19.47 -1.68
C ALA A 21 0.78 18.97 -0.34
N HIS A 22 0.09 18.02 0.28
CA HIS A 22 0.49 17.40 1.53
C HIS A 22 1.22 16.08 1.25
N LEU A 23 2.42 15.91 1.80
CA LEU A 23 3.15 14.65 1.78
C LEU A 23 3.51 14.20 3.18
N HIS A 24 3.49 12.89 3.38
CA HIS A 24 3.93 12.25 4.60
C HIS A 24 4.99 11.22 4.24
N PHE A 25 6.16 11.30 4.87
CA PHE A 25 7.26 10.36 4.64
C PHE A 25 7.47 9.49 5.88
N THR A 26 7.53 8.18 5.67
CA THR A 26 7.92 7.23 6.72
C THR A 26 9.27 6.61 6.38
N PHE A 27 10.25 6.75 7.27
CA PHE A 27 11.62 6.24 7.10
C PHE A 27 12.31 6.11 8.47
N SER A 28 13.57 5.66 8.51
CA SER A 28 14.34 5.55 9.76
C SER A 28 14.68 6.92 10.36
N GLU A 29 14.45 7.10 11.67
CA GLU A 29 14.63 8.39 12.36
C GLU A 29 16.03 9.02 12.19
N GLU A 30 17.07 8.19 12.06
CA GLU A 30 18.45 8.62 11.82
C GLU A 30 18.62 9.53 10.59
N HIS A 31 17.74 9.41 9.58
CA HIS A 31 17.81 10.22 8.36
C HIS A 31 17.03 11.54 8.45
N LEU A 32 16.33 11.83 9.56
CA LEU A 32 15.40 12.96 9.66
C LEU A 32 16.06 14.30 9.32
N GLN A 33 17.27 14.52 9.83
CA GLN A 33 17.98 15.77 9.62
C GLN A 33 18.33 15.98 8.13
N LEU A 34 18.74 14.91 7.43
CA LEU A 34 19.03 14.95 5.99
C LEU A 34 17.78 15.30 5.17
N PHE A 35 16.62 14.75 5.52
CA PHE A 35 15.35 15.07 4.85
C PHE A 35 14.95 16.52 5.06
N LYS A 36 15.07 17.06 6.29
CA LYS A 36 14.78 18.47 6.60
C LYS A 36 15.69 19.41 5.80
N GLU A 37 16.99 19.17 5.80
CA GLU A 37 17.96 19.98 5.06
C GLU A 37 17.76 19.89 3.54
N SER A 38 17.41 18.71 3.03
CA SER A 38 17.06 18.54 1.62
C SER A 38 15.82 19.35 1.27
N PHE A 39 14.76 19.31 2.09
CA PHE A 39 13.54 20.07 1.86
C PHE A 39 13.78 21.58 1.82
N GLU A 40 14.53 22.12 2.79
CA GLU A 40 14.86 23.55 2.84
C GLU A 40 15.57 24.03 1.57
N ARG A 41 16.43 23.19 0.97
CA ARG A 41 17.12 23.50 -0.28
C ARG A 41 16.22 23.49 -1.51
N VAL A 42 15.16 22.67 -1.53
CA VAL A 42 14.33 22.46 -2.74
C VAL A 42 12.97 23.14 -2.71
N LYS A 43 12.39 23.44 -1.54
CA LYS A 43 11.00 23.94 -1.41
C LYS A 43 10.72 25.18 -2.27
N ASN A 44 11.63 26.14 -2.27
CA ASN A 44 11.46 27.38 -3.05
C ASN A 44 11.52 27.13 -4.56
N ARG A 45 12.33 26.16 -5.01
CA ARG A 45 12.41 25.77 -6.42
C ARG A 45 11.10 25.12 -6.87
N ILE A 46 10.53 24.25 -6.04
CA ILE A 46 9.25 23.58 -6.32
C ILE A 46 8.14 24.64 -6.44
N ILE A 47 7.95 25.48 -5.42
CA ILE A 47 6.90 26.53 -5.42
C ILE A 47 7.03 27.45 -6.63
N ARG A 48 8.25 27.89 -6.99
CA ARG A 48 8.44 28.77 -8.15
C ARG A 48 8.00 28.12 -9.46
N LYS A 49 8.26 26.82 -9.61
CA LYS A 49 8.00 26.04 -10.81
C LYS A 49 6.55 25.60 -10.93
N THR A 50 5.96 25.11 -9.85
CA THR A 50 4.62 24.49 -9.84
C THR A 50 3.52 25.43 -9.39
N LYS A 51 3.87 26.54 -8.74
CA LYS A 51 2.94 27.45 -8.02
C LYS A 51 2.16 26.76 -6.88
N VAL A 52 2.62 25.60 -6.43
CA VAL A 52 2.02 24.81 -5.35
C VAL A 52 2.93 24.83 -4.14
N GLU A 53 2.38 25.15 -2.97
CA GLU A 53 3.04 24.98 -1.67
C GLU A 53 3.10 23.49 -1.34
N VAL A 54 4.24 23.05 -0.79
CA VAL A 54 4.39 21.67 -0.34
C VAL A 54 4.52 21.64 1.17
N ARG A 55 3.65 20.87 1.84
CA ARG A 55 3.70 20.63 3.28
C ARG A 55 4.10 19.21 3.54
N ILE A 56 5.15 19.03 4.34
CA ILE A 56 5.70 17.71 4.66
C ILE A 56 5.54 17.39 6.13
N SER A 57 5.23 16.14 6.41
CA SER A 57 5.26 15.55 7.74
C SER A 57 6.04 14.23 7.68
N TYR A 58 6.42 13.74 8.85
CA TYR A 58 7.25 12.56 8.99
C TYR A 58 6.66 11.61 10.02
N SER A 59 6.88 10.32 9.83
CA SER A 59 6.73 9.33 10.89
C SER A 59 7.86 8.32 10.81
N PHE A 60 8.01 7.54 11.87
CA PHE A 60 9.06 6.54 12.00
C PHE A 60 8.41 5.21 12.37
N GLN A 61 9.04 4.10 12.00
CA GLN A 61 8.61 2.80 12.48
C GLN A 61 8.77 2.74 14.00
N ASP A 62 7.71 2.33 14.70
CA ASP A 62 7.71 2.21 16.15
C ASP A 62 8.61 1.04 16.58
N SER A 63 9.66 1.33 17.35
CA SER A 63 10.57 0.31 17.91
C SER A 63 9.85 -0.73 18.77
N SER A 64 8.66 -0.43 19.30
CA SER A 64 7.84 -1.41 20.02
C SER A 64 7.34 -2.55 19.11
N THR A 65 7.49 -2.41 17.79
CA THR A 65 7.13 -3.44 16.81
C THR A 65 8.30 -4.34 16.44
N ASP A 66 9.49 -4.11 17.00
CA ASP A 66 10.66 -4.92 16.69
C ASP A 66 10.48 -6.35 17.21
N THR A 67 10.88 -7.32 16.40
CA THR A 67 10.82 -8.74 16.74
C THR A 67 12.20 -9.27 17.11
N ILE A 68 12.21 -10.27 17.98
CA ILE A 68 13.44 -10.96 18.36
C ILE A 68 13.98 -11.78 17.18
N ALA A 69 15.26 -11.62 16.87
CA ALA A 69 15.95 -12.47 15.92
C ALA A 69 16.25 -13.84 16.55
N VAL A 70 16.16 -14.90 15.75
CA VAL A 70 16.52 -16.25 16.18
C VAL A 70 17.55 -16.88 15.25
N ASP A 71 18.32 -17.83 15.76
CA ASP A 71 19.20 -18.65 14.93
C ASP A 71 18.40 -19.63 14.04
N LEU A 72 19.11 -20.37 13.18
CA LEU A 72 18.47 -21.37 12.31
C LEU A 72 17.73 -22.48 13.09
N LYS A 73 18.06 -22.69 14.37
CA LYS A 73 17.43 -23.65 15.30
C LYS A 73 16.31 -23.02 16.14
N ASN A 74 15.87 -21.80 15.82
CA ASN A 74 14.83 -21.05 16.55
C ASN A 74 15.19 -20.69 18.00
N LYS A 75 16.47 -20.55 18.34
CA LYS A 75 16.90 -20.02 19.64
C LYS A 75 17.14 -18.51 19.55
N PRO A 76 16.82 -17.72 20.60
CA PRO A 76 17.11 -16.29 20.63
C PRO A 76 18.56 -16.00 20.24
N PHE A 77 18.74 -15.17 19.21
CA PHE A 77 20.05 -14.79 18.73
C PHE A 77 20.65 -13.72 19.63
N LYS A 78 21.94 -13.87 19.95
CA LYS A 78 22.71 -12.91 20.75
C LYS A 78 23.88 -12.38 19.94
N ASN A 79 24.16 -11.09 20.06
CA ASN A 79 25.37 -10.50 19.49
C ASN A 79 26.62 -10.96 20.26
N LYS A 80 27.80 -10.46 19.87
CA LYS A 80 29.08 -10.81 20.50
C LYS A 80 29.17 -10.37 21.95
N GLU A 81 28.43 -9.33 22.31
CA GLU A 81 28.32 -8.75 23.65
C GLU A 81 27.37 -9.55 24.56
N GLY A 82 26.59 -10.47 23.99
CA GLY A 82 25.65 -11.34 24.71
C GLY A 82 24.22 -10.78 24.82
N ASP A 83 23.95 -9.64 24.19
CA ASP A 83 22.64 -8.98 24.13
C ASP A 83 21.74 -9.62 23.08
N LEU A 84 20.43 -9.61 23.33
CA LEU A 84 19.42 -10.05 22.37
C LEU A 84 19.37 -9.08 21.19
N VAL A 85 19.33 -9.63 19.98
CA VAL A 85 19.18 -8.83 18.76
C VAL A 85 17.71 -8.72 18.38
N PHE A 86 17.24 -7.49 18.26
CA PHE A 86 15.92 -7.14 17.77
C PHE A 86 16.02 -6.58 16.35
N ARG A 87 14.97 -6.79 15.55
CA ARG A 87 14.91 -6.36 14.16
C ARG A 87 13.59 -5.63 13.91
N PRO A 88 13.61 -4.55 13.12
CA PRO A 88 12.37 -3.96 12.62
C PRO A 88 11.55 -5.00 11.86
N SER A 89 10.27 -5.08 12.18
CA SER A 89 9.30 -6.02 11.58
C SER A 89 8.90 -5.69 10.13
N GLY A 90 9.78 -5.02 9.38
CA GLY A 90 9.54 -4.58 8.01
C GLY A 90 8.41 -3.55 7.89
N HIS A 91 7.82 -3.45 6.69
CA HIS A 91 6.66 -2.58 6.40
C HIS A 91 5.40 -2.98 7.19
N GLY A 92 5.44 -4.05 7.98
CA GLY A 92 4.28 -4.58 8.69
C GLY A 92 3.90 -3.87 9.98
N SER A 93 4.66 -2.86 10.35
CA SER A 93 4.37 -1.93 11.45
C SER A 93 3.69 -0.64 10.99
N LEU A 94 3.62 -0.40 9.68
CA LEU A 94 3.23 0.91 9.12
C LEU A 94 1.74 1.20 9.20
N ILE A 95 0.91 0.23 9.56
CA ILE A 95 -0.54 0.46 9.68
C ILE A 95 -0.86 1.48 10.76
N LYS A 96 -0.06 1.54 11.84
CA LYS A 96 -0.18 2.57 12.88
C LYS A 96 0.14 3.95 12.31
N ASN A 97 1.25 4.06 11.56
CA ASN A 97 1.63 5.29 10.88
C ASN A 97 0.52 5.78 9.94
N LEU A 98 -0.03 4.88 9.11
CA LEU A 98 -1.15 5.20 8.22
C LEU A 98 -2.41 5.58 9.01
N ASN A 99 -2.67 4.90 10.12
CA ASN A 99 -3.79 5.17 11.02
C ASN A 99 -3.69 6.55 11.67
N ASP A 100 -2.51 7.15 11.75
CA ASP A 100 -2.32 8.49 12.31
C ASP A 100 -2.49 9.60 11.24
N VAL A 101 -2.39 9.26 9.95
CA VAL A 101 -2.61 10.20 8.85
C VAL A 101 -4.09 10.59 8.77
N ASP A 102 -4.39 11.89 8.92
CA ASP A 102 -5.74 12.43 8.87
C ASP A 102 -6.04 13.01 7.48
N ALA A 103 -6.61 12.18 6.60
CA ALA A 103 -6.96 12.56 5.23
C ALA A 103 -8.07 11.66 4.66
N ASP A 104 -8.90 12.23 3.78
CA ASP A 104 -10.00 11.49 3.14
C ASP A 104 -9.48 10.50 2.09
N LEU A 105 -8.45 10.92 1.35
CA LEU A 105 -7.81 10.19 0.26
C LEU A 105 -6.29 10.21 0.45
N ILE A 106 -5.67 9.03 0.45
CA ILE A 106 -4.23 8.88 0.69
C ILE A 106 -3.61 8.13 -0.49
N PHE A 107 -2.57 8.71 -1.09
CA PHE A 107 -1.75 8.05 -2.10
C PHE A 107 -0.53 7.44 -1.41
N ILE A 108 -0.31 6.13 -1.61
CA ILE A 108 0.82 5.39 -1.04
C ILE A 108 1.69 4.90 -2.19
N LYS A 109 3.00 5.16 -2.09
CA LYS A 109 4.01 4.80 -3.08
C LYS A 109 5.37 4.64 -2.42
N ASN A 110 6.19 3.73 -2.95
CA ASN A 110 7.59 3.64 -2.54
C ASN A 110 8.41 4.82 -3.05
N ILE A 111 9.34 5.31 -2.23
CA ILE A 111 10.16 6.49 -2.54
C ILE A 111 11.08 6.28 -3.76
N ASP A 112 11.46 5.03 -4.02
CA ASP A 112 12.36 4.61 -5.11
C ASP A 112 11.67 4.53 -6.47
N ASN A 113 10.33 4.48 -6.53
CA ASN A 113 9.59 4.58 -7.77
C ASN A 113 9.57 6.06 -8.19
N VAL A 114 10.52 6.46 -9.02
CA VAL A 114 10.71 7.85 -9.46
C VAL A 114 10.48 7.99 -10.95
N THR A 115 9.64 8.95 -11.31
CA THR A 115 9.36 9.27 -12.70
C THR A 115 10.17 10.49 -13.12
N VAL A 116 10.59 10.53 -14.39
CA VAL A 116 11.17 11.75 -14.98
C VAL A 116 10.07 12.71 -15.41
N GLU A 117 10.44 13.99 -15.54
CA GLU A 117 9.50 15.07 -15.81
C GLU A 117 8.62 14.83 -17.05
N ASN A 118 9.14 14.20 -18.11
CA ASN A 118 8.39 13.92 -19.32
C ASN A 118 7.24 12.92 -19.14
N HIS A 119 7.29 12.09 -18.09
CA HIS A 119 6.28 11.07 -17.81
C HIS A 119 5.31 11.50 -16.70
N ILE A 120 5.54 12.66 -16.09
CA ILE A 120 4.80 13.10 -14.90
C ILE A 120 3.31 13.28 -15.17
N ASP A 121 2.94 13.76 -16.36
CA ASP A 121 1.54 13.98 -16.74
C ASP A 121 0.79 12.65 -16.83
N ALA A 122 1.44 11.63 -17.42
CA ALA A 122 0.87 10.30 -17.52
C ALA A 122 0.75 9.64 -16.13
N VAL A 123 1.74 9.82 -15.25
CA VAL A 123 1.67 9.36 -13.86
C VAL A 123 0.53 10.05 -13.12
N ALA A 124 0.45 11.38 -13.19
CA ALA A 124 -0.59 12.17 -12.53
C ALA A 124 -1.99 11.82 -13.03
N LEU A 125 -2.15 11.59 -14.33
CA LEU A 125 -3.42 11.15 -14.92
C LEU A 125 -3.87 9.79 -14.35
N ASN A 126 -2.96 8.81 -14.27
CA ASN A 126 -3.26 7.50 -13.71
C ASN A 126 -3.57 7.58 -12.21
N LYS A 127 -2.83 8.38 -11.43
CA LYS A 127 -3.14 8.65 -10.01
C LYS A 127 -4.54 9.22 -9.83
N LYS A 128 -4.92 10.22 -10.63
CA LYS A 128 -6.27 10.80 -10.63
C LYS A 128 -7.34 9.78 -11.05
N MET A 129 -7.04 8.90 -12.01
CA MET A 129 -7.96 7.83 -12.41
C MET A 129 -8.19 6.83 -11.27
N LEU A 130 -7.14 6.38 -10.58
CA LEU A 130 -7.25 5.47 -9.42
C LEU A 130 -8.08 6.13 -8.30
N ALA A 131 -7.82 7.40 -8.02
CA ALA A 131 -8.60 8.20 -7.07
C ALA A 131 -10.06 8.34 -7.49
N GLY A 132 -10.34 8.64 -8.77
CA GLY A 132 -11.69 8.73 -9.30
C GLY A 132 -12.45 7.41 -9.17
N ARG A 133 -11.79 6.28 -9.42
CA ARG A 133 -12.36 4.95 -9.21
C ARG A 133 -12.70 4.70 -7.74
N LEU A 134 -11.81 5.10 -6.82
CA LEU A 134 -12.07 4.98 -5.39
C LEU A 134 -13.30 5.80 -4.98
N LEU A 135 -13.36 7.07 -5.38
CA LEU A 135 -14.47 7.97 -5.07
C LEU A 135 -15.80 7.47 -5.65
N GLN A 136 -15.79 6.93 -6.87
CA GLN A 136 -16.97 6.31 -7.49
C GLN A 136 -17.51 5.15 -6.64
N LEU A 137 -16.61 4.29 -6.14
CA LEU A 137 -16.98 3.17 -5.27
C LEU A 137 -17.49 3.66 -3.92
N GLN A 138 -16.79 4.61 -3.28
CA GLN A 138 -17.23 5.22 -2.01
C GLN A 138 -18.62 5.83 -2.13
N HIS A 139 -18.88 6.62 -3.17
CA HIS A 139 -20.20 7.24 -3.37
C HIS A 139 -21.32 6.19 -3.44
N LYS A 140 -21.09 5.08 -4.16
CA LYS A 140 -22.07 3.99 -4.25
C LYS A 140 -22.24 3.25 -2.92
N ILE A 141 -21.13 2.92 -2.26
CA ILE A 141 -21.09 2.22 -0.98
C ILE A 141 -21.78 3.04 0.12
N PHE A 142 -21.50 4.34 0.19
CA PHE A 142 -22.08 5.23 1.19
C PHE A 142 -23.58 5.39 0.99
N GLY A 143 -24.05 5.52 -0.25
CA GLY A 143 -25.49 5.51 -0.54
C GLY A 143 -26.18 4.20 -0.13
N TYR A 144 -25.50 3.05 -0.28
CA TYR A 144 -26.02 1.78 0.23
C TYR A 144 -26.07 1.71 1.75
N LEU A 145 -25.01 2.14 2.43
CA LEU A 145 -24.94 2.16 3.89
C LEU A 145 -26.00 3.09 4.48
N ASP A 146 -26.17 4.27 3.91
CA ASP A 146 -27.23 5.21 4.31
C ASP A 146 -28.62 4.60 4.13
N SER A 147 -28.88 3.95 2.99
CA SER A 147 -30.15 3.25 2.75
C SER A 147 -30.40 2.14 3.78
N ILE A 148 -29.35 1.43 4.23
CA ILE A 148 -29.46 0.36 5.25
C ILE A 148 -29.80 0.98 6.61
N VAL A 149 -29.09 2.04 7.01
CA VAL A 149 -29.28 2.70 8.31
C VAL A 149 -30.67 3.32 8.43
N ASN A 150 -31.18 3.91 7.35
CA ASN A 150 -32.51 4.53 7.31
C ASN A 150 -33.65 3.52 7.07
N ASP A 151 -33.35 2.21 7.04
CA ASP A 151 -34.24 1.10 6.70
C ASP A 151 -35.03 1.30 5.38
N GLN A 152 -34.40 1.98 4.41
CA GLN A 152 -34.94 2.26 3.08
C GLN A 152 -34.57 1.15 2.07
N ILE A 153 -34.60 -0.11 2.50
CA ILE A 153 -34.13 -1.25 1.69
C ILE A 153 -35.30 -2.01 1.09
N THR A 154 -35.49 -1.84 -0.22
CA THR A 154 -36.34 -2.72 -1.04
C THR A 154 -35.60 -4.01 -1.37
N GLN A 155 -36.33 -5.06 -1.77
CA GLN A 155 -35.72 -6.32 -2.26
C GLN A 155 -34.88 -6.10 -3.53
N GLU A 156 -35.29 -5.17 -4.38
CA GLU A 156 -34.53 -4.76 -5.56
C GLU A 156 -33.20 -4.13 -5.17
N LYS A 157 -33.20 -3.22 -4.18
CA LYS A 157 -31.98 -2.59 -3.67
C LYS A 157 -31.04 -3.63 -3.05
N LEU A 158 -31.58 -4.58 -2.30
CA LEU A 158 -30.80 -5.68 -1.74
C LEU A 158 -30.14 -6.53 -2.84
N SER A 159 -30.88 -6.82 -3.91
CA SER A 159 -30.36 -7.56 -5.07
C SER A 159 -29.28 -6.77 -5.82
N GLU A 160 -29.47 -5.46 -5.97
CA GLU A 160 -28.48 -4.52 -6.51
C GLU A 160 -27.18 -4.52 -5.68
N MET A 161 -27.30 -4.47 -4.34
CA MET A 161 -26.15 -4.52 -3.42
C MET A 161 -25.38 -5.84 -3.57
N LYS A 162 -26.08 -6.98 -3.59
CA LYS A 162 -25.43 -8.30 -3.79
C LYS A 162 -24.70 -8.37 -5.13
N ALA A 163 -25.33 -7.87 -6.20
CA ALA A 163 -24.69 -7.80 -7.51
C ALA A 163 -23.45 -6.89 -7.50
N PHE A 164 -23.52 -5.75 -6.81
CA PHE A 164 -22.39 -4.82 -6.64
C PHE A 164 -21.23 -5.47 -5.87
N LEU A 165 -21.50 -6.13 -4.75
CA LEU A 165 -20.48 -6.86 -3.98
C LEU A 165 -19.73 -7.87 -4.85
N TRP A 166 -20.46 -8.63 -5.68
CA TRP A 166 -19.87 -9.67 -6.51
C TRP A 166 -19.14 -9.13 -7.75
N LYS A 167 -19.67 -8.11 -8.42
CA LYS A 167 -19.13 -7.57 -9.68
C LYS A 167 -18.06 -6.52 -9.45
N GLU A 168 -18.35 -5.54 -8.60
CA GLU A 168 -17.51 -4.35 -8.42
C GLU A 168 -16.45 -4.56 -7.33
N LEU A 169 -16.83 -5.17 -6.20
CA LEU A 169 -15.89 -5.45 -5.10
C LEU A 169 -15.30 -6.87 -5.15
N LEU A 170 -15.76 -7.69 -6.10
CA LEU A 170 -15.31 -9.06 -6.32
C LEU A 170 -15.43 -9.98 -5.09
N ILE A 171 -16.32 -9.66 -4.15
CA ILE A 171 -16.60 -10.49 -2.98
C ILE A 171 -17.43 -11.70 -3.40
N LYS A 172 -16.82 -12.89 -3.32
CA LYS A 172 -17.43 -14.14 -3.78
C LYS A 172 -18.46 -14.68 -2.79
N GLU A 173 -18.18 -14.56 -1.50
CA GLU A 173 -19.07 -15.00 -0.43
C GLU A 173 -19.93 -13.84 0.02
N ILE A 174 -21.07 -13.67 -0.65
CA ILE A 174 -21.98 -12.56 -0.41
C ILE A 174 -22.76 -12.82 0.90
N PRO A 175 -22.71 -11.91 1.88
CA PRO A 175 -23.52 -12.02 3.09
C PRO A 175 -25.03 -12.01 2.75
N GLN A 176 -25.81 -12.81 3.48
CA GLN A 176 -27.25 -12.91 3.23
C GLN A 176 -28.08 -11.90 4.02
N THR A 177 -27.53 -11.36 5.11
CA THR A 177 -28.22 -10.41 6.00
C THR A 177 -27.85 -8.97 5.66
N LYS A 178 -28.76 -8.02 5.95
CA LYS A 178 -28.48 -6.57 5.84
C LYS A 178 -27.25 -6.18 6.66
N ALA A 179 -27.14 -6.72 7.88
CA ALA A 179 -26.02 -6.46 8.78
C ALA A 179 -24.68 -6.95 8.20
N GLY A 180 -24.63 -8.17 7.65
CA GLY A 180 -23.40 -8.69 7.04
C GLY A 180 -23.01 -7.92 5.78
N ILE A 181 -23.99 -7.49 4.97
CA ILE A 181 -23.72 -6.61 3.80
C ILE A 181 -23.14 -5.27 4.28
N ALA A 182 -23.74 -4.66 5.30
CA ALA A 182 -23.25 -3.40 5.87
C ALA A 182 -21.83 -3.55 6.44
N GLU A 183 -21.53 -4.64 7.14
CA GLU A 183 -20.20 -4.91 7.69
C GLU A 183 -19.12 -5.00 6.60
N VAL A 184 -19.44 -5.61 5.46
CA VAL A 184 -18.51 -5.73 4.34
C VAL A 184 -18.38 -4.41 3.57
N LEU A 185 -19.48 -3.69 3.38
CA LEU A 185 -19.47 -2.39 2.72
C LEU A 185 -18.74 -1.33 3.55
N ASN A 186 -18.87 -1.37 4.89
CA ASN A 186 -18.29 -0.40 5.83
C ASN A 186 -16.85 -0.78 6.23
N ARG A 187 -16.01 -1.01 5.22
CA ARG A 187 -14.58 -1.26 5.35
C ARG A 187 -13.79 -0.14 4.66
N PRO A 188 -12.56 0.15 5.11
CA PRO A 188 -11.64 0.97 4.34
C PRO A 188 -11.45 0.41 2.92
N ILE A 189 -11.22 1.31 1.95
CA ILE A 189 -11.08 0.94 0.54
C ILE A 189 -9.65 1.22 0.10
N ARG A 190 -9.08 0.30 -0.69
CA ARG A 190 -7.86 0.55 -1.45
C ARG A 190 -8.07 0.20 -2.93
N VAL A 191 -7.68 1.12 -3.79
CA VAL A 191 -7.57 0.90 -5.23
C VAL A 191 -6.10 0.85 -5.57
N CYS A 192 -5.65 -0.29 -6.05
CA CYS A 192 -4.26 -0.62 -6.29
C CYS A 192 -3.99 -0.62 -7.80
N GLY A 193 -3.15 0.30 -8.27
CA GLY A 193 -2.59 0.24 -9.61
C GLY A 193 -1.65 -0.96 -9.72
N VAL A 194 -1.86 -1.81 -10.72
CA VAL A 194 -0.99 -2.96 -11.02
C VAL A 194 -0.47 -2.82 -12.45
N VAL A 195 0.76 -3.24 -12.69
CA VAL A 195 1.39 -3.19 -14.02
C VAL A 195 1.56 -4.61 -14.55
N LYS A 196 1.71 -4.75 -15.87
CA LYS A 196 2.05 -6.06 -16.46
C LYS A 196 3.35 -6.59 -15.88
N ASN A 197 3.37 -7.86 -15.54
CA ASN A 197 4.56 -8.50 -15.01
C ASN A 197 5.58 -8.73 -16.13
N THR A 198 6.76 -8.13 -16.01
CA THR A 198 7.89 -8.28 -16.94
C THR A 198 9.02 -9.13 -16.36
N GLY A 199 8.75 -9.89 -15.30
CA GLY A 199 9.75 -10.67 -14.55
C GLY A 199 10.34 -9.94 -13.35
N ALA A 200 9.68 -8.88 -12.89
CA ALA A 200 10.12 -8.12 -11.71
C ALA A 200 10.02 -8.99 -10.44
N SER A 201 11.01 -8.84 -9.54
CA SER A 201 10.98 -9.48 -8.23
C SER A 201 10.09 -8.71 -7.26
N GLY A 202 9.16 -9.42 -6.61
CA GLY A 202 8.25 -8.90 -5.59
C GLY A 202 6.84 -9.49 -5.72
N GLY A 203 5.89 -8.95 -4.97
CA GLY A 203 4.51 -9.42 -4.91
C GLY A 203 3.61 -9.02 -6.07
N GLY A 204 2.42 -9.61 -6.06
CA GLY A 204 1.38 -9.37 -7.07
C GLY A 204 -0.04 -9.49 -6.52
N PRO A 205 -1.05 -9.22 -7.35
CA PRO A 205 -2.44 -9.40 -7.00
C PRO A 205 -2.84 -10.88 -7.04
N PHE A 206 -3.32 -11.43 -5.91
CA PHE A 206 -3.75 -12.82 -5.80
C PHE A 206 -5.04 -12.96 -5.00
N TRP A 207 -5.70 -14.11 -5.18
CA TRP A 207 -6.77 -14.55 -4.29
C TRP A 207 -6.17 -15.28 -3.08
N VAL A 208 -6.47 -14.80 -1.88
CA VAL A 208 -6.10 -15.46 -0.63
C VAL A 208 -7.33 -16.09 -0.02
N LYS A 209 -7.22 -17.36 0.35
CA LYS A 209 -8.22 -18.11 1.11
C LYS A 209 -7.84 -18.08 2.58
N ASN A 210 -8.67 -17.47 3.43
CA ASN A 210 -8.43 -17.45 4.87
C ASN A 210 -8.75 -18.81 5.52
N LYS A 211 -8.53 -18.93 6.84
CA LYS A 211 -8.79 -20.17 7.60
C LYS A 211 -10.26 -20.61 7.60
N GLU A 212 -11.18 -19.66 7.47
CA GLU A 212 -12.63 -19.90 7.39
C GLU A 212 -13.07 -20.29 5.98
N GLY A 213 -12.15 -20.23 5.02
CA GLY A 213 -12.38 -20.58 3.62
C GLY A 213 -12.80 -19.41 2.73
N GLN A 214 -12.91 -18.21 3.29
CA GLN A 214 -13.31 -17.01 2.57
C GLN A 214 -12.21 -16.55 1.62
N LEU A 215 -12.61 -16.20 0.39
CA LEU A 215 -11.72 -15.66 -0.62
C LEU A 215 -11.72 -14.13 -0.62
N SER A 216 -10.54 -13.54 -0.65
CA SER A 216 -10.35 -12.10 -0.81
C SER A 216 -9.19 -11.77 -1.74
N LEU A 217 -9.27 -10.62 -2.41
CA LEU A 217 -8.20 -10.07 -3.23
C LEU A 217 -7.14 -9.43 -2.33
N GLN A 218 -5.90 -9.87 -2.47
CA GLN A 218 -4.78 -9.37 -1.66
C GLN A 218 -3.56 -9.12 -2.54
N ILE A 219 -2.68 -8.24 -2.04
CA ILE A 219 -1.30 -8.18 -2.51
C ILE A 219 -0.54 -9.23 -1.71
N VAL A 220 0.09 -10.18 -2.39
CA VAL A 220 0.87 -11.25 -1.75
C VAL A 220 2.29 -11.18 -2.27
N GLU A 221 3.25 -11.11 -1.35
CA GLU A 221 4.67 -11.18 -1.67
C GLU A 221 5.07 -12.62 -2.01
N LEU A 222 6.03 -12.80 -2.91
CA LEU A 222 6.50 -14.16 -3.29
C LEU A 222 7.03 -14.95 -2.08
N SER A 223 7.58 -14.29 -1.06
CA SER A 223 8.03 -14.92 0.18
C SER A 223 6.89 -15.52 1.02
N GLN A 224 5.65 -15.13 0.77
CA GLN A 224 4.46 -15.66 1.44
C GLN A 224 3.84 -16.84 0.68
N ILE A 225 4.37 -17.19 -0.49
CA ILE A 225 3.84 -18.25 -1.35
C ILE A 225 4.74 -19.48 -1.24
N ASP A 226 4.12 -20.64 -1.00
CA ASP A 226 4.84 -21.91 -0.98
C ASP A 226 5.09 -22.39 -2.41
N ILE A 227 6.25 -22.04 -2.96
CA ILE A 227 6.67 -22.47 -4.30
C ILE A 227 6.93 -23.98 -4.40
N SER A 228 7.01 -24.69 -3.28
CA SER A 228 7.14 -26.14 -3.28
C SER A 228 5.80 -26.85 -3.52
N ASP A 229 4.68 -26.15 -3.27
CA ASP A 229 3.34 -26.59 -3.68
C ASP A 229 3.16 -26.35 -5.20
N PRO A 230 3.02 -27.41 -6.03
CA PRO A 230 2.87 -27.27 -7.47
C PRO A 230 1.68 -26.41 -7.89
N LYS A 231 0.60 -26.37 -7.09
CA LYS A 231 -0.58 -25.55 -7.38
C LYS A 231 -0.26 -24.06 -7.21
N GLN A 232 0.38 -23.69 -6.11
CA GLN A 232 0.78 -22.32 -5.87
C GLN A 232 1.86 -21.86 -6.85
N ALA A 233 2.84 -22.71 -7.14
CA ALA A 233 3.84 -22.45 -8.18
C ALA A 233 3.20 -22.18 -9.55
N SER A 234 2.19 -22.97 -9.94
CA SER A 234 1.47 -22.75 -11.19
C SER A 234 0.70 -21.42 -11.21
N ILE A 235 0.14 -21.00 -10.08
CA ILE A 235 -0.56 -19.71 -9.97
C ILE A 235 0.42 -18.55 -10.15
N VAL A 236 1.58 -18.61 -9.50
CA VAL A 236 2.63 -17.59 -9.64
C VAL A 236 3.15 -17.53 -11.08
N ASN A 237 3.44 -18.68 -11.69
CA ASN A 237 3.92 -18.74 -13.07
C ASN A 237 2.89 -18.22 -14.09
N GLY A 238 1.60 -18.30 -13.77
CA GLY A 238 0.51 -17.73 -14.58
C GLY A 238 0.19 -16.27 -14.27
N ALA A 239 0.86 -15.64 -13.30
CA ALA A 239 0.55 -14.28 -12.88
C ALA A 239 0.95 -13.27 -13.97
N THR A 240 -0.05 -12.55 -14.48
CA THR A 240 0.12 -11.56 -15.56
C THR A 240 0.49 -10.17 -15.07
N HIS A 241 0.36 -9.91 -13.77
CA HIS A 241 0.51 -8.57 -13.18
C HIS A 241 1.42 -8.58 -11.96
N PHE A 242 2.04 -7.42 -11.72
CA PHE A 242 2.92 -7.12 -10.62
C PHE A 242 2.36 -5.94 -9.81
N ASN A 243 2.62 -5.90 -8.51
CA ASN A 243 2.22 -4.78 -7.65
C ASN A 243 3.37 -3.77 -7.50
N PRO A 244 3.29 -2.58 -8.13
CA PRO A 244 4.29 -1.51 -8.00
C PRO A 244 4.20 -0.73 -6.67
N VAL A 245 3.28 -1.12 -5.77
CA VAL A 245 2.90 -0.32 -4.59
C VAL A 245 2.42 1.05 -5.03
N ASP A 246 1.42 1.09 -5.93
CA ASP A 246 0.71 2.32 -6.27
C ASP A 246 -0.73 2.22 -5.74
N LEU A 247 -0.94 2.73 -4.52
CA LEU A 247 -2.21 2.57 -3.82
C LEU A 247 -2.88 3.92 -3.63
N VAL A 248 -4.20 3.94 -3.82
CA VAL A 248 -5.05 5.03 -3.36
C VAL A 248 -6.01 4.47 -2.31
N CYS A 249 -6.02 5.07 -1.14
CA CYS A 249 -6.73 4.59 0.04
C CYS A 249 -7.79 5.60 0.49
N GLY A 250 -8.97 5.08 0.85
CA GLY A 250 -10.05 5.82 1.50
C GLY A 250 -10.21 5.31 2.93
N THR A 251 -10.00 6.20 3.91
CA THR A 251 -9.86 5.82 5.33
C THR A 251 -10.97 6.36 6.24
N ARG A 252 -12.02 6.94 5.64
CA ARG A 252 -13.22 7.39 6.34
C ARG A 252 -14.45 6.60 5.94
N ASP A 253 -15.37 6.47 6.89
CA ASP A 253 -16.67 5.84 6.70
C ASP A 253 -17.69 6.79 6.05
N PHE A 254 -18.89 6.27 5.81
CA PHE A 254 -19.99 7.03 5.18
C PHE A 254 -20.50 8.21 6.00
N ARG A 255 -20.08 8.35 7.26
CA ARG A 255 -20.40 9.47 8.16
C ARG A 255 -19.26 10.49 8.24
N GLY A 256 -18.14 10.23 7.56
CA GLY A 256 -16.93 11.05 7.64
C GLY A 256 -16.02 10.69 8.83
N GLU A 257 -16.36 9.64 9.58
CA GLU A 257 -15.56 9.21 10.72
C GLU A 257 -14.38 8.38 10.25
N LYS A 258 -13.22 8.61 10.84
CA LYS A 258 -12.01 7.87 10.51
C LYS A 258 -12.11 6.44 11.01
N TYR A 259 -11.80 5.48 10.15
CA TYR A 259 -11.66 4.09 10.58
C TYR A 259 -10.44 3.93 11.49
N ASN A 260 -10.57 3.13 12.55
CA ASN A 260 -9.39 2.59 13.22
C ASN A 260 -8.82 1.46 12.36
N LEU A 261 -7.80 1.75 11.55
CA LEU A 261 -7.24 0.83 10.56
C LEU A 261 -6.63 -0.42 11.20
N THR A 262 -6.26 -0.35 12.49
CA THR A 262 -5.73 -1.50 13.23
C THR A 262 -6.76 -2.62 13.42
N HIS A 263 -8.06 -2.32 13.31
CA HIS A 263 -9.14 -3.31 13.34
C HIS A 263 -9.25 -4.15 12.06
N TYR A 264 -8.53 -3.77 10.98
CA TYR A 264 -8.65 -4.40 9.66
C TYR A 264 -7.39 -5.19 9.26
N VAL A 265 -6.52 -5.48 10.23
CA VAL A 265 -5.27 -6.23 10.09
C VAL A 265 -5.53 -7.72 10.27
N ASP A 266 -4.92 -8.57 9.44
CA ASP A 266 -4.76 -10.00 9.76
C ASP A 266 -3.45 -10.20 10.53
N PRO A 267 -3.49 -10.42 11.86
CA PRO A 267 -2.30 -10.58 12.68
C PRO A 267 -1.51 -11.85 12.35
N LEU A 268 -2.12 -12.81 11.65
CA LEU A 268 -1.50 -14.08 11.28
C LEU A 268 -0.81 -14.03 9.91
N ALA A 269 -0.96 -12.95 9.15
CA ALA A 269 -0.28 -12.75 7.87
C ALA A 269 1.21 -12.37 8.02
N CYS A 270 1.82 -12.69 9.17
CA CYS A 270 3.25 -12.59 9.41
C CYS A 270 4.03 -13.61 8.57
N PHE A 271 5.30 -13.33 8.28
CA PHE A 271 6.18 -14.26 7.58
C PHE A 271 7.58 -14.28 8.20
N ILE A 272 8.31 -15.35 7.98
CA ILE A 272 9.70 -15.49 8.44
C ILE A 272 10.61 -15.05 7.30
N SER A 273 11.55 -14.16 7.58
CA SER A 273 12.60 -13.77 6.64
C SER A 273 13.97 -14.23 7.11
N ASP A 274 14.74 -14.78 6.16
CA ASP A 274 16.15 -15.09 6.36
C ASP A 274 16.98 -13.81 6.20
N LYS A 275 17.83 -13.53 7.18
CA LYS A 275 18.74 -12.37 7.18
C LYS A 275 20.13 -12.81 7.60
N THR A 276 21.08 -11.89 7.52
CA THR A 276 22.45 -12.11 8.01
C THR A 276 22.83 -10.95 8.92
N VAL A 277 23.30 -11.27 10.12
CA VAL A 277 23.84 -10.31 11.09
C VAL A 277 25.28 -10.72 11.37
N GLU A 278 26.22 -9.81 11.10
CA GLU A 278 27.66 -10.05 11.29
C GLU A 278 28.18 -11.34 10.64
N GLY A 279 27.69 -11.67 9.44
CA GLY A 279 28.05 -12.88 8.73
C GLY A 279 27.37 -14.16 9.24
N THR A 280 26.53 -14.07 10.27
CA THR A 280 25.75 -15.21 10.79
C THR A 280 24.32 -15.19 10.25
N PRO A 281 23.83 -16.29 9.64
CA PRO A 281 22.43 -16.41 9.24
C PRO A 281 21.50 -16.39 10.45
N ILE A 282 20.45 -15.58 10.37
CA ILE A 282 19.39 -15.48 11.36
C ILE A 282 18.03 -15.55 10.66
N LYS A 283 17.00 -15.82 11.45
CA LYS A 283 15.60 -15.70 11.04
C LYS A 283 14.94 -14.59 11.85
N ALA A 284 14.13 -13.78 11.19
CA ALA A 284 13.33 -12.76 11.84
C ALA A 284 11.86 -12.95 11.48
N LEU A 285 10.97 -12.73 12.44
CA LEU A 285 9.53 -12.67 12.20
C LEU A 285 9.20 -11.27 11.69
N GLU A 286 8.65 -11.14 10.49
CA GLU A 286 8.12 -9.87 9.98
C GLU A 286 6.62 -9.82 10.24
N ALA A 287 6.18 -8.69 10.80
CA ALA A 287 4.77 -8.41 11.05
C ALA A 287 4.01 -8.32 9.71
N PRO A 288 2.66 -8.45 9.71
CA PRO A 288 1.85 -8.33 8.51
C PRO A 288 2.15 -7.03 7.76
N GLY A 289 2.72 -7.10 6.57
CA GLY A 289 3.12 -5.93 5.78
C GLY A 289 1.96 -4.98 5.51
N LEU A 290 2.25 -3.67 5.34
CA LEU A 290 1.20 -2.65 5.16
C LEU A 290 0.15 -3.06 4.12
N TRP A 291 0.59 -3.46 2.92
CA TRP A 291 -0.29 -3.91 1.85
C TRP A 291 -0.51 -5.43 1.81
N ASN A 292 0.34 -6.21 2.46
CA ASN A 292 0.28 -7.66 2.50
C ASN A 292 0.05 -8.16 3.95
N GLY A 293 -1.19 -7.96 4.43
CA GLY A 293 -1.66 -8.45 5.73
C GLY A 293 -2.29 -7.37 6.61
N ALA A 294 -1.67 -6.19 6.74
CA ALA A 294 -2.26 -5.12 7.54
C ALA A 294 -3.50 -4.48 6.90
N MET A 295 -3.66 -4.66 5.59
CA MET A 295 -4.85 -4.30 4.83
C MET A 295 -5.73 -5.51 4.45
N ALA A 296 -5.60 -6.64 5.17
CA ALA A 296 -6.30 -7.88 4.82
C ALA A 296 -7.82 -7.75 4.77
N HIS A 297 -8.41 -6.97 5.68
CA HIS A 297 -9.86 -6.79 5.77
C HIS A 297 -10.35 -5.50 5.09
N TRP A 298 -9.64 -5.02 4.07
CA TRP A 298 -10.02 -3.87 3.26
C TRP A 298 -10.76 -4.30 1.99
N ASN A 299 -11.66 -3.44 1.49
CA ASN A 299 -12.22 -3.59 0.15
C ASN A 299 -11.13 -3.25 -0.87
N THR A 300 -10.61 -4.28 -1.54
CA THR A 300 -9.43 -4.21 -2.41
C THR A 300 -9.81 -4.33 -3.87
N ILE A 301 -9.38 -3.36 -4.69
CA ILE A 301 -9.62 -3.33 -6.13
C ILE A 301 -8.29 -3.21 -6.85
N PHE A 302 -8.08 -4.02 -7.88
CA PHE A 302 -6.91 -3.91 -8.75
C PHE A 302 -7.30 -3.27 -10.09
N VAL A 303 -6.48 -2.35 -10.55
CA VAL A 303 -6.66 -1.66 -11.84
C VAL A 303 -5.35 -1.74 -12.61
N GLU A 304 -5.37 -2.28 -13.83
CA GLU A 304 -4.19 -2.24 -14.71
C GLU A 304 -3.85 -0.79 -15.05
N VAL A 305 -2.61 -0.38 -14.80
CA VAL A 305 -2.05 0.92 -15.18
C VAL A 305 -0.84 0.72 -16.10
N PRO A 306 -0.50 1.72 -16.94
CA PRO A 306 0.64 1.62 -17.84
C PRO A 306 1.97 1.37 -17.10
N LEU A 307 2.86 0.56 -17.68
CA LEU A 307 4.15 0.22 -17.07
C LEU A 307 5.01 1.45 -16.75
N LEU A 308 4.88 2.54 -17.51
CA LEU A 308 5.60 3.81 -17.27
C LEU A 308 5.33 4.44 -15.90
N THR A 309 4.24 4.04 -15.22
CA THR A 309 3.92 4.50 -13.85
C THR A 309 4.79 3.83 -12.79
N PHE A 310 5.61 2.86 -13.21
CA PHE A 310 6.51 2.09 -12.37
C PHE A 310 7.94 2.16 -12.89
N SER A 311 8.74 3.02 -12.26
CA SER A 311 10.16 3.23 -12.56
C SER A 311 10.98 3.18 -11.27
N PRO A 312 11.18 1.98 -10.69
CA PRO A 312 11.92 1.82 -9.43
C PRO A 312 13.44 1.93 -9.64
N VAL A 313 14.12 2.60 -8.72
CA VAL A 313 15.59 2.65 -8.67
C VAL A 313 16.10 1.94 -7.41
N LYS A 314 16.49 0.67 -7.56
CA LYS A 314 17.03 -0.18 -6.49
C LYS A 314 18.57 -0.18 -6.46
N ASN A 315 19.20 -0.02 -7.62
CA ASN A 315 20.66 0.04 -7.76
C ASN A 315 21.07 1.09 -8.80
N VAL A 316 22.37 1.41 -8.86
CA VAL A 316 22.89 2.47 -9.75
C VAL A 316 22.65 2.18 -11.24
N ASN A 317 22.61 0.91 -11.65
CA ASN A 317 22.40 0.55 -13.06
C ASN A 317 20.95 0.77 -13.48
N ASP A 318 19.99 0.77 -12.54
CA ASP A 318 18.58 1.05 -12.87
C ASP A 318 18.45 2.46 -13.46
N LEU A 319 19.30 3.40 -13.07
CA LEU A 319 19.32 4.75 -13.64
C LEU A 319 19.67 4.77 -15.13
N LEU A 320 20.26 3.72 -15.70
CA LEU A 320 20.54 3.63 -17.13
C LEU A 320 19.31 3.31 -17.97
N ASP A 321 18.20 2.89 -17.33
CA ASP A 321 16.94 2.65 -18.03
C ASP A 321 16.45 3.94 -18.72
N PRO A 322 15.94 3.87 -19.96
CA PRO A 322 15.44 5.05 -20.68
C PRO A 322 14.38 5.85 -19.91
N SER A 323 13.62 5.22 -19.01
CA SER A 323 12.65 5.89 -18.15
C SER A 323 13.27 6.86 -17.14
N HIS A 324 14.58 6.77 -16.89
CA HIS A 324 15.34 7.65 -16.01
C HIS A 324 16.26 8.62 -16.77
N GLN A 325 16.40 8.47 -18.08
CA GLN A 325 17.28 9.29 -18.89
C GLN A 325 16.59 10.58 -19.34
N PRO A 326 17.29 11.73 -19.36
CA PRO A 326 16.80 12.92 -20.05
C PRO A 326 16.59 12.58 -21.53
N THR A 327 15.47 13.00 -22.12
CA THR A 327 15.36 13.01 -23.58
C THR A 327 16.43 13.93 -24.14
N ALA A 328 17.23 13.41 -25.08
CA ALA A 328 18.16 14.17 -25.88
C ALA A 328 17.43 15.23 -26.72
#